data_AF-A0A6S6UK89-F1
#
_entry.id   AF-A0A6S6UK89-F1
#
_cell.length_a   1.000
_cell.length_b   1.000
_cell.length_c   1.000
_cell.angle_alpha   90.00
_cell.angle_beta   90.00
_cell.angle_gamma   90.00
#
_symmetry.space_group_name_H-M   'P 1'
#
loop_
_entity.id
_entity.type
_entity.pdbx_description
1 polymer ?
#
loop_
_entity_poly.entity_id
_entity_poly.type
_entity_poly.pdbx_seq_one_letter_code
_entity_poly.pdbx_strand_id
1 'polypeptide(L)'
;MNVKKRLWQLALAGMAGLAALPILAVFGYVFVPAPEIWQHLVDTVLSDYLLNTLWLTLGVAFGVLLLGIPTAWLNSRCNFPGRALFEWALLLPLAMP
;
A
#
# COMPACT_ATOMS: atom_id res chain seq x y z
N MET A 1 1.09 -33.51 -18.11
CA MET A 1 1.50 -32.08 -17.95
C MET A 1 0.58 -31.25 -17.04
N ASN A 2 -0.70 -31.63 -16.83
CA ASN A 2 -1.66 -30.85 -16.01
C ASN A 2 -1.49 -31.00 -14.49
N VAL A 3 -1.00 -32.16 -14.00
CA VAL A 3 -0.88 -32.42 -12.55
C VAL A 3 0.19 -31.55 -11.88
N LYS A 4 1.35 -31.37 -12.53
CA LYS A 4 2.44 -30.51 -12.02
C LYS A 4 2.02 -29.03 -11.94
N LYS A 5 1.27 -28.54 -12.95
CA LYS A 5 0.67 -27.19 -12.95
C LYS A 5 -0.37 -27.02 -11.83
N ARG A 6 -1.22 -28.02 -11.60
CA ARG A 6 -2.24 -28.00 -10.55
C ARG A 6 -1.63 -28.02 -9.15
N LEU A 7 -0.57 -28.81 -8.93
CA LEU A 7 0.20 -28.81 -7.67
C LEU A 7 0.86 -27.45 -7.41
N TRP A 8 1.43 -26.82 -8.44
CA TRP A 8 1.99 -25.48 -8.33
C TRP A 8 0.93 -24.43 -8.00
N GLN A 9 -0.24 -24.49 -8.64
CA GLN A 9 -1.36 -23.60 -8.34
C GLN A 9 -1.90 -23.80 -6.92
N LEU A 10 -1.97 -25.03 -6.42
CA LEU A 10 -2.37 -25.31 -5.04
C LEU A 10 -1.34 -24.80 -4.03
N ALA A 11 -0.05 -24.93 -4.32
CA ALA A 11 1.01 -24.35 -3.48
C ALA A 11 0.92 -22.82 -3.43
N LEU A 12 0.73 -22.16 -4.57
CA LEU A 12 0.51 -20.71 -4.64
C LEU A 12 -0.76 -20.29 -3.88
N ALA A 13 -1.86 -21.04 -4.03
CA ALA A 13 -3.10 -20.79 -3.33
C ALA A 13 -2.93 -20.97 -1.80
N GLY A 14 -2.16 -21.96 -1.37
CA GLY A 14 -1.83 -22.17 0.04
C GLY A 14 -1.02 -21.01 0.62
N MET A 15 -0.01 -20.51 -0.10
CA MET A 15 0.77 -19.34 0.31
C MET A 15 -0.07 -18.06 0.36
N ALA A 16 -0.90 -17.83 -0.66
CA ALA A 16 -1.85 -16.71 -0.68
C ALA A 16 -2.85 -16.80 0.48
N GLY A 17 -3.32 -18.01 0.79
CA GLY A 17 -4.19 -18.28 1.94
C GLY A 17 -3.51 -17.94 3.26
N LEU A 18 -2.27 -18.40 3.48
CA LEU A 18 -1.49 -18.08 4.67
C LEU A 18 -1.27 -16.56 4.82
N ALA A 19 -0.97 -15.84 3.75
CA ALA A 19 -0.81 -14.40 3.77
C ALA A 19 -2.15 -13.66 4.04
N ALA A 20 -3.28 -14.23 3.60
CA ALA A 20 -4.61 -13.68 3.83
C ALA A 20 -5.18 -14.01 5.21
N LEU A 21 -4.65 -15.02 5.93
CA LEU A 21 -5.14 -15.43 7.26
C LEU A 21 -5.35 -14.27 8.25
N PRO A 22 -4.41 -13.34 8.48
CA PRO A 22 -4.63 -12.25 9.44
C PRO A 22 -5.78 -11.33 9.02
N ILE A 23 -5.93 -11.08 7.72
CA ILE A 23 -7.02 -10.26 7.17
C ILE A 23 -8.36 -10.97 7.38
N LEU A 24 -8.41 -12.28 7.08
CA LEU A 24 -9.61 -13.12 7.30
C LEU A 24 -9.98 -13.23 8.78
N ALA A 25 -8.98 -13.30 9.66
CA ALA A 25 -9.19 -13.32 11.11
C ALA A 25 -9.82 -12.01 11.58
N VAL A 26 -9.30 -10.85 11.16
CA VAL A 26 -9.89 -9.53 11.45
C VAL A 26 -11.30 -9.42 10.85
N PHE A 27 -11.51 -9.91 9.64
CA PHE A 27 -12.82 -9.90 9.00
C PHE A 27 -13.86 -10.73 9.78
N GLY A 28 -13.43 -11.83 10.40
CA GLY A 28 -14.27 -12.63 11.30
C GLY A 28 -14.84 -11.84 12.49
N TYR A 29 -14.09 -10.84 12.99
CA TYR A 29 -14.56 -9.99 14.10
C TYR A 29 -15.72 -9.06 13.74
N VAL A 30 -16.00 -8.86 12.45
CA VAL A 30 -17.18 -8.10 12.00
C VAL A 30 -18.48 -8.82 12.40
N PHE A 31 -18.45 -10.15 12.53
CA PHE A 31 -19.62 -10.95 12.94
C PHE A 31 -19.78 -11.06 14.46
N VAL A 32 -18.87 -10.50 15.25
CA VAL A 32 -18.96 -10.48 16.72
C VAL A 32 -19.69 -9.20 17.16
N PRO A 33 -20.87 -9.31 17.81
CA PRO A 33 -21.64 -8.13 18.20
C PRO A 33 -20.92 -7.36 19.33
N ALA A 34 -20.42 -6.17 19.01
CA ALA A 34 -19.79 -5.23 19.95
C ALA A 34 -20.34 -3.80 19.78
N PRO A 35 -21.67 -3.58 19.93
CA PRO A 35 -22.34 -2.34 19.53
C PRO A 35 -21.78 -1.07 20.19
N GLU A 36 -21.35 -1.13 21.45
CA GLU A 36 -20.78 0.01 22.18
C GLU A 36 -19.44 0.48 21.59
N ILE A 37 -18.62 -0.45 21.09
CA ILE A 37 -17.32 -0.15 20.46
C ILE A 37 -17.52 0.48 19.08
N TRP A 38 -18.45 -0.05 18.30
CA TRP A 38 -18.77 0.48 16.97
C TRP A 38 -19.39 1.89 17.03
N GLN A 39 -20.28 2.16 17.99
CA GLN A 39 -20.84 3.50 18.20
C GLN A 39 -19.75 4.50 18.58
N HIS A 40 -18.87 4.17 19.53
CA HIS A 40 -17.81 5.07 19.95
C HIS A 40 -16.80 5.36 18.83
N LEU A 41 -16.49 4.34 18.00
CA LEU A 41 -15.60 4.50 16.84
C LEU A 41 -16.18 5.40 15.75
N VAL A 42 -17.48 5.25 15.45
CA VAL A 42 -18.19 6.06 14.44
C VAL A 42 -18.30 7.53 14.90
N ASP A 43 -18.64 7.74 16.17
CA ASP A 43 -18.93 9.09 16.68
C ASP A 43 -17.68 9.96 16.89
N THR A 44 -16.49 9.38 17.08
CA THR A 44 -15.30 10.16 17.51
C THR A 44 -14.09 10.06 16.60
N VAL A 45 -13.83 8.93 15.95
CA VAL A 45 -12.55 8.71 15.26
C VAL A 45 -12.69 8.38 13.78
N LEU A 46 -13.80 7.79 13.36
CA LEU A 46 -13.94 7.34 11.97
C LEU A 46 -13.91 8.51 10.98
N SER A 47 -14.70 9.55 11.24
CA SER A 47 -14.76 10.73 10.36
C SER A 47 -13.42 11.48 10.32
N ASP A 48 -12.78 11.70 11.47
CA ASP A 48 -11.50 12.40 11.55
C ASP A 48 -10.37 11.60 10.89
N TYR A 49 -10.31 10.27 11.09
CA TYR A 49 -9.32 9.43 10.42
C TYR A 49 -9.52 9.39 8.90
N LEU A 50 -10.77 9.29 8.45
CA LEU A 50 -11.09 9.29 7.02
C LEU A 50 -10.69 10.62 6.37
N LEU A 51 -11.08 11.75 6.96
CA LEU A 51 -10.78 13.07 6.41
C LEU A 51 -9.27 13.36 6.45
N ASN A 52 -8.59 13.09 7.55
CA ASN A 52 -7.15 13.32 7.65
C ASN A 52 -6.36 12.44 6.66
N THR A 53 -6.71 11.16 6.55
CA THR A 53 -6.06 10.25 5.58
C THR A 53 -6.33 10.71 4.15
N LEU A 54 -7.55 11.14 3.84
CA LEU A 54 -7.92 11.63 2.52
C LEU A 54 -7.15 12.90 2.16
N TRP A 55 -7.03 13.86 3.08
CA TRP A 55 -6.24 15.07 2.87
C TRP A 55 -4.76 14.77 2.69
N LEU A 56 -4.19 13.91 3.54
CA LEU A 56 -2.79 13.51 3.44
C LEU A 56 -2.50 12.78 2.14
N THR A 57 -3.32 11.79 1.76
CA THR A 57 -3.16 11.04 0.52
C THR A 57 -3.31 11.92 -0.71
N LEU A 58 -4.26 12.86 -0.72
CA LEU A 58 -4.38 13.84 -1.80
C LEU A 58 -3.17 14.76 -1.88
N GLY A 59 -2.67 15.26 -0.76
CA GLY A 59 -1.47 16.09 -0.70
C GLY A 59 -0.23 15.36 -1.23
N VAL A 60 -0.04 14.11 -0.81
CA VAL A 60 1.05 13.25 -1.30
C VAL A 60 0.87 12.94 -2.79
N ALA A 61 -0.32 12.55 -3.24
CA ALA A 61 -0.59 12.26 -4.63
C ALA A 61 -0.30 13.47 -5.53
N PHE A 62 -0.73 14.66 -5.11
CA PHE A 62 -0.44 15.91 -5.81
C PHE A 62 1.07 16.21 -5.83
N GLY A 63 1.76 16.03 -4.71
CA GLY A 63 3.22 16.18 -4.64
C GLY A 63 3.97 15.21 -5.55
N VAL A 64 3.53 13.94 -5.62
CA VAL A 64 4.12 12.92 -6.51
C VAL A 64 3.83 13.25 -7.98
N LEU A 65 2.63 13.71 -8.31
CA LEU A 65 2.28 14.13 -9.68
C LEU A 65 3.15 15.31 -10.13
N LEU A 66 3.34 16.31 -9.26
CA LEU A 66 4.08 17.52 -9.61
C LEU A 66 5.60 17.38 -9.54
N LEU A 67 6.13 16.57 -8.62
CA LEU A 67 7.57 16.46 -8.39
C LEU A 67 8.10 15.07 -8.75
N GLY A 68 7.43 14.01 -8.31
CA GLY A 68 7.86 12.62 -8.54
C GLY A 68 7.83 12.20 -10.01
N ILE A 69 6.74 12.47 -10.72
CA ILE A 69 6.61 12.11 -12.15
C ILE A 69 7.65 12.84 -13.03
N PRO A 70 7.79 14.18 -12.97
CA PRO A 70 8.75 14.87 -13.83
C PRO A 70 10.20 14.52 -13.48
N THR A 71 10.54 14.31 -12.20
CA THR A 71 11.91 13.86 -11.83
C THR A 71 12.21 12.46 -12.36
N ALA A 72 11.25 11.53 -12.29
CA ALA A 72 11.38 10.20 -12.87
C ALA A 72 11.49 10.23 -14.41
N TRP A 73 10.71 11.09 -15.06
CA TRP A 73 10.74 11.26 -16.51
C TRP A 73 12.08 11.85 -16.99
N LEU A 74 12.57 12.89 -16.31
CA LEU A 74 13.87 13.50 -16.60
C LEU A 74 15.01 12.49 -16.47
N ASN A 75 15.06 11.71 -15.38
CA ASN A 75 16.07 10.66 -15.19
C ASN A 75 16.03 9.58 -16.29
N SER A 76 14.83 9.23 -16.76
CA SER A 76 14.66 8.15 -17.74
C SER A 76 14.86 8.60 -19.19
N ARG A 77 14.61 9.88 -19.51
CA ARG A 77 14.58 10.39 -20.89
C ARG A 77 15.69 11.38 -21.22
N CYS A 78 16.32 12.02 -20.23
CA CYS A 78 17.40 12.98 -20.44
C CYS A 78 18.70 12.47 -19.81
N ASN A 79 19.82 12.54 -20.56
CA ASN A 79 21.15 12.32 -20.00
C ASN A 79 21.70 13.67 -19.50
N PHE A 80 21.56 13.93 -18.20
CA PHE A 80 22.11 15.11 -17.52
C PHE A 80 23.25 14.70 -16.57
N PRO A 81 24.25 15.57 -16.33
CA PRO A 81 25.42 15.25 -15.52
C PRO A 81 25.11 14.96 -14.03
N GLY A 82 23.91 15.30 -13.53
CA GLY A 82 23.45 15.02 -12.16
C GLY A 82 22.59 13.75 -11.99
N ARG A 83 22.47 12.91 -13.03
CA ARG A 83 21.55 11.76 -13.08
C ARG A 83 21.77 10.74 -11.97
N ALA A 84 23.03 10.38 -11.71
CA ALA A 84 23.40 9.37 -10.71
C ALA A 84 22.96 9.76 -9.29
N LEU A 85 22.97 11.07 -8.95
CA LEU A 85 22.54 11.55 -7.63
C LEU A 85 21.03 11.39 -7.43
N PHE A 86 20.21 11.69 -8.45
CA PHE A 86 18.76 11.48 -8.38
C PHE A 86 18.37 10.01 -8.39
N GLU A 87 19.06 9.17 -9.17
CA GLU A 87 18.82 7.72 -9.18
C GLU A 87 19.09 7.10 -7.81
N TRP A 88 20.17 7.51 -7.13
CA TRP A 88 20.46 7.09 -5.76
C TRP A 88 19.45 7.64 -4.75
N ALA A 89 19.10 8.93 -4.86
CA ALA A 89 18.15 9.58 -3.96
C ALA A 89 16.73 9.00 -4.04
N LEU A 90 16.31 8.50 -5.21
CA LEU A 90 15.00 7.84 -5.39
C LEU A 90 14.94 6.45 -4.74
N LEU A 91 16.08 5.76 -4.62
CA LEU A 91 16.17 4.46 -3.95
C LEU A 91 16.31 4.59 -2.42
N LEU A 92 16.89 5.70 -1.97
CA LEU A 92 17.14 6.00 -0.56
C LEU A 92 15.89 5.91 0.35
N PRO A 93 14.72 6.49 0.01
CA PRO A 93 13.53 6.40 0.86
C PRO A 93 12.96 4.98 0.98
N LEU A 94 13.25 4.08 0.02
CA LEU A 94 12.85 2.67 0.11
C LEU A 94 13.74 1.89 1.11
N ALA A 95 14.97 2.36 1.32
CA ALA A 95 15.97 1.73 2.16
C ALA A 95 16.05 2.32 3.58
N MET A 96 15.39 3.45 3.85
CA MET A 96 15.21 3.94 5.21
C MET A 96 14.20 3.06 5.94
N PRO A 97 14.63 2.35 7.01
CA PRO A 97 13.75 1.49 7.80
C PRO A 97 12.70 2.29 8.59
#